data_AF-A0A3D3AI18-F1
#
_entry.id   AF-A0A3D3AI18-F1
#
_cell.length_a   1.000
_cell.length_b   1.000
_cell.length_c   1.000
_cell.angle_alpha   90.00
_cell.angle_beta   90.00
_cell.angle_gamma   90.00
#
_symmetry.space_group_name_H-M   'P 1'
#
loop_
_entity.id
_entity.type
_entity.pdbx_description
1 polymer ?
#
loop_
_entity_poly.entity_id
_entity_poly.type
_entity_poly.pdbx_seq_one_letter_code
_entity_poly.pdbx_strand_id
1 'polypeptide(L)' 'MKYLKSIHIKKAYLFAQLKAKNLYLKTGFQVVGDIFVAESGIPHIRMEMSLENKEI' A
#
# COMPACT_ATOMS: atom_id res chain seq x y z
N MET A 1 4.14 -2.01 -35.47
CA MET A 1 5.27 -2.14 -34.53
C MET A 1 4.77 -1.82 -33.13
N LYS A 2 5.04 -2.72 -32.17
CA LYS A 2 4.50 -2.76 -30.81
C LYS A 2 5.21 -1.71 -29.92
N TYR A 3 4.48 -0.78 -29.33
CA TYR A 3 4.99 0.09 -28.27
C TYR A 3 4.78 -0.59 -26.92
N LEU A 4 5.77 -1.33 -26.42
CA LEU A 4 5.76 -1.83 -25.05
C LEU A 4 6.52 -0.84 -24.17
N LYS A 5 5.78 0.08 -23.55
CA LYS A 5 6.31 0.99 -22.52
C LYS A 5 6.37 0.19 -21.22
N SER A 6 7.56 -0.15 -20.76
CA SER A 6 7.73 -0.79 -19.45
C SER A 6 7.33 0.20 -18.35
N ILE A 7 6.29 -0.15 -17.58
CA ILE A 7 5.87 0.63 -16.42
C ILE A 7 6.76 0.23 -15.25
N HIS A 8 7.64 1.14 -14.84
CA HIS A 8 8.41 0.99 -13.61
C HIS A 8 7.57 1.49 -12.43
N ILE A 9 6.92 0.56 -11.73
CA ILE A 9 6.15 0.88 -10.53
C ILE A 9 7.12 1.01 -9.35
N LYS A 10 7.24 2.21 -8.78
CA LYS A 10 8.19 2.50 -7.68
C LYS A 10 7.59 2.31 -6.29
N LYS A 11 6.27 2.49 -6.16
CA LYS A 11 5.58 2.46 -4.87
C LYS A 11 4.20 1.80 -5.00
N ALA A 12 3.84 1.05 -3.97
CA ALA A 12 2.48 0.57 -3.75
C ALA A 12 1.83 1.39 -2.63
N TYR A 13 0.55 1.74 -2.79
CA TYR A 13 -0.26 2.37 -1.75
C TYR A 13 -1.40 1.44 -1.36
N LEU A 14 -1.73 1.42 -0.08
CA LEU A 14 -2.77 0.58 0.48
C LEU A 14 -3.57 1.36 1.53
N PHE A 15 -4.89 1.30 1.41
CA PHE A 15 -5.81 1.72 2.47
C PHE A 15 -6.22 0.46 3.24
N ALA A 16 -5.49 0.14 4.31
CA ALA A 16 -5.71 -1.08 5.08
C ALA A 16 -6.73 -0.83 6.20
N GLN A 17 -7.51 -1.84 6.58
CA GLN A 17 -8.23 -1.80 7.86
C GLN A 17 -7.22 -1.68 9.01
N LEU A 18 -7.53 -0.86 10.00
CA LEU A 18 -6.64 -0.60 11.14
C LEU A 18 -6.24 -1.90 11.87
N LYS A 19 -7.19 -2.84 11.99
CA LYS A 19 -6.95 -4.16 12.59
C LYS A 19 -5.90 -5.00 11.83
N ALA A 20 -5.75 -4.79 10.53
CA ALA A 20 -4.79 -5.49 9.68
C ALA A 20 -3.42 -4.77 9.58
N LYS A 21 -3.24 -3.60 10.22
CA LYS A 21 -1.98 -2.82 10.17
C LYS A 21 -0.74 -3.68 10.40
N ASN A 22 -0.74 -4.47 11.48
CA ASN A 22 0.44 -5.26 11.87
C ASN A 22 0.76 -6.39 10.89
N LEU A 23 -0.21 -6.85 10.09
CA LEU A 23 0.05 -7.81 9.01
C LEU A 23 0.87 -7.14 7.90
N TYR A 24 0.46 -5.96 7.47
CA TYR A 24 1.13 -5.24 6.37
C TYR A 24 2.48 -4.65 6.77
N LEU A 25 2.67 -4.27 8.03
CA LEU A 25 4.00 -3.89 8.53
C LEU A 25 5.05 -5.01 8.30
N LYS A 26 4.65 -6.28 8.44
CA LYS A 26 5.55 -7.43 8.21
C LYS A 26 5.89 -7.65 6.74
N THR A 27 5.09 -7.13 5.81
CA THR A 27 5.33 -7.29 4.37
C THR A 27 6.15 -6.15 3.77
N GLY A 28 6.55 -5.17 4.59
CA GLY A 28 7.35 -4.01 4.17
C GLY A 28 6.53 -2.76 3.87
N PHE A 29 5.23 -2.76 4.18
CA PHE A 29 4.47 -1.51 4.19
C PHE A 29 4.80 -0.69 5.43
N GLN A 30 4.70 0.63 5.29
CA GLN A 30 4.84 1.61 6.35
C GLN A 30 3.60 2.51 6.42
N VAL A 31 3.28 3.02 7.61
CA VAL A 31 2.17 3.97 7.80
C VAL A 31 2.58 5.34 7.27
N VAL A 32 1.72 5.98 6.47
CA VAL A 32 2.01 7.30 5.86
C VAL A 32 0.83 8.27 5.93
N GLY A 33 -0.13 8.00 6.80
CA GLY A 33 -1.25 8.91 7.01
C GLY A 33 -2.12 8.52 8.20
N ASP A 34 -3.11 9.36 8.44
CA ASP A 34 -3.99 9.25 9.58
C ASP A 34 -5.03 8.14 9.43
N ILE A 35 -5.62 7.77 10.56
CA ILE A 35 -6.74 6.84 10.62
C ILE A 35 -8.00 7.57 10.15
N PHE A 36 -8.75 6.95 9.25
CA PHE A 36 -10.05 7.44 8.80
C PHE A 36 -11.12 6.37 8.97
N VAL A 37 -12.36 6.80 9.21
CA VAL A 37 -13.50 5.89 9.34
C VAL A 37 -14.23 5.88 8.00
N ALA A 38 -14.30 4.71 7.37
CA ALA A 38 -15.09 4.55 6.15
C ALA A 38 -16.59 4.61 6.47
N GLU A 39 -17.44 4.79 5.46
CA GLU A 39 -18.90 4.81 5.61
C GLU A 39 -19.46 3.54 6.29
N SER A 40 -18.74 2.42 6.18
CA SER A 40 -19.05 1.16 6.87
C SER A 40 -18.79 1.19 8.39
N GLY A 41 -18.27 2.29 8.94
CA GLY A 41 -17.87 2.42 10.34
C GLY A 41 -16.53 1.73 10.67
N ILE A 42 -15.86 1.14 9.67
CA ILE A 42 -14.60 0.41 9.89
C ILE A 42 -13.42 1.40 9.78
N PRO A 43 -12.54 1.46 10.80
CA PRO A 43 -11.35 2.32 10.75
C PRO A 43 -10.32 1.74 9.78
N HIS A 44 -9.78 2.61 8.94
CA HIS A 44 -8.74 2.34 7.96
C HIS A 44 -7.53 3.26 8.18
N ILE A 45 -6.38 2.87 7.65
CA ILE A 45 -5.13 3.62 7.73
C ILE A 45 -4.40 3.58 6.38
N ARG A 46 -3.80 4.68 5.98
CA ARG A 46 -3.01 4.75 4.75
C ARG A 46 -1.61 4.20 4.98
N MET A 47 -1.20 3.28 4.12
CA MET A 47 0.12 2.65 4.12
C MET A 47 0.76 2.72 2.73
N GLU A 48 2.09 2.69 2.67
CA GLU A 48 2.85 2.59 1.42
C GLU A 48 3.98 1.57 1.52
N MET A 49 4.48 1.09 0.38
CA MET A 49 5.67 0.24 0.30
C MET A 49 6.49 0.64 -0.92
N SER A 50 7.81 0.71 -0.78
CA SER A 50 8.71 0.86 -1.92
C SER A 50 8.86 -0.46 -2.66
N LEU A 51 8.84 -0.39 -4.00
CA LEU A 51 9.00 -1.53 -4.91
C LEU A 51 10.37 -1.52 -5.61
N GLU A 52 11.26 -0.59 -5.27
CA GLU A 52 12.51 -0.37 -6.01
C GLU A 52 13.49 -1.56 -5.97
N ASN A 53 13.25 -2.60 -5.15
CA ASN A 53 14.12 -3.79 -5.04
C ASN A 53 13.37 -5.11 -4.76
N LYS A 54 12.08 -5.23 -5.10
CA LYS A 54 11.35 -6.50 -4.93
C LYS A 54 11.22 -7.20 -6.28
N GLU A 55 11.95 -8.30 -6.46
CA GLU A 55 11.62 -9.29 -7.48
C GLU A 55 10.25 -9.87 -7.12
N ILE A 56 9.27 -9.76 -8.03
CA ILE A 56 7.92 -10.32 -7.88
C ILE A 56 7.89 -11.69 -8.53
#